data_AF-A0A4R2NU56-F1
#
_entry.id   AF-A0A4R2NU56-F1
#
_cell.length_a   1.000
_cell.length_b   1.000
_cell.length_c   1.000
_cell.angle_alpha   90.00
_cell.angle_beta   90.00
_cell.angle_gamma   90.00
#
_symmetry.space_group_name_H-M   'P 1'
#
loop_
_entity.id
_entity.type
_entity.pdbx_description
1 polymer ?
#
loop_
_entity_poly.entity_id
_entity_poly.type
_entity_poly.pdbx_seq_one_letter_code
_entity_poly.pdbx_strand_id
1 'polypeptide(L)'
;MSRLGDGIRGIQRGIQIKEIREARERELKKLIFALAAVLLFGVVLAGCGSDKTSSNNKKNETEEKKAEASKGKKHLNADEKMVLKFIAGYDSEDEDTRVKAVDDYVADETKDIYKLGAAAPPEDKKSDYKVIESIKQKEDGKEATLVLLHSLDDNKELHESIFAVMNHKVLFSYSPESSDQEMRKAFKDLRSNFKTPVPEAVKKQMKEQAASEKKSKYPFPSDTTAKGNGKVVIETPAGSSENGNVPVLFVDKNTSFTQTDIDLSNFEGDKQTYIYVNKKFVQAEQVGEETATTLDLEGDLLKPGIYTVTAVQFKDNDPTKEVIGLASTKFEIKEGA
;
A
#
# COMPACT_ATOMS: atom_id res chain seq x y z
N MET A 1 28.62 -2.42 -48.55
CA MET A 1 28.47 -1.28 -47.61
C MET A 1 27.04 -1.05 -47.08
N SER A 2 26.03 -1.93 -47.29
CA SER A 2 24.65 -1.65 -46.83
C SER A 2 24.09 -2.55 -45.71
N ARG A 3 24.93 -3.22 -44.91
CA ARG A 3 24.45 -4.10 -43.81
C ARG A 3 24.74 -3.61 -42.39
N LEU A 4 25.49 -2.51 -42.21
CA LEU A 4 25.76 -1.93 -40.89
C LEU A 4 24.76 -0.83 -40.48
N GLY A 5 23.99 -0.26 -41.41
CA GLY A 5 23.07 0.86 -41.14
C GLY A 5 21.70 0.46 -40.54
N ASP A 6 21.32 -0.81 -40.64
CA ASP A 6 20.00 -1.28 -40.18
C ASP A 6 20.02 -1.76 -38.72
N GLY A 7 21.15 -2.31 -38.25
CA GLY A 7 21.32 -2.73 -36.86
C GLY A 7 21.31 -1.54 -35.88
N ILE A 8 21.95 -0.43 -36.24
CA ILE A 8 22.03 0.77 -35.38
C ILE A 8 20.65 1.44 -35.26
N ARG A 9 19.87 1.47 -36.36
CA ARG A 9 18.49 2.00 -36.34
C ARG A 9 17.52 1.15 -35.53
N GLY A 10 17.73 -0.17 -35.45
CA GLY A 10 16.94 -1.07 -34.60
C GLY A 10 17.18 -0.84 -33.11
N ILE A 11 18.44 -0.69 -32.71
CA ILE A 11 18.84 -0.45 -31.31
C ILE A 11 18.31 0.91 -30.83
N GLN A 12 18.41 1.95 -31.67
CA GLN A 12 17.97 3.30 -31.33
C GLN A 12 16.44 3.41 -31.20
N ARG A 13 15.67 2.62 -31.96
CA ARG A 13 14.21 2.49 -31.78
C ARG A 13 13.85 1.71 -30.51
N GLY A 14 14.60 0.67 -30.15
CA GLY A 14 14.38 -0.10 -28.92
C GLY A 14 14.56 0.74 -27.65
N ILE A 15 15.57 1.61 -27.62
CA ILE A 15 15.84 2.52 -26.50
C ILE A 15 14.72 3.57 -26.37
N GLN A 16 14.31 4.19 -27.48
CA GLN A 16 13.20 5.15 -27.50
C GLN A 16 11.87 4.55 -27.02
N ILE A 17 11.55 3.30 -27.40
CA ILE A 17 10.33 2.62 -26.95
C ILE A 17 10.38 2.34 -25.43
N LYS A 18 11.55 1.99 -24.90
CA LYS A 18 11.74 1.74 -23.46
C LYS A 18 11.58 3.02 -22.64
N GLU A 19 12.20 4.12 -23.07
CA GLU A 19 12.06 5.43 -22.40
C GLU A 19 10.61 5.95 -22.43
N ILE A 20 9.89 5.75 -23.55
CA ILE A 20 8.47 6.13 -23.65
C ILE A 20 7.59 5.27 -22.73
N ARG A 21 7.91 3.97 -22.57
CA ARG A 21 7.20 3.07 -21.65
C ARG A 21 7.42 3.47 -20.20
N GLU A 22 8.67 3.72 -19.80
CA GLU A 22 9.04 4.16 -18.45
C GLU A 22 8.51 5.56 -18.12
N ALA A 23 8.41 6.47 -19.11
CA ALA A 23 7.75 7.76 -18.94
C ALA A 23 6.24 7.63 -18.75
N ARG A 24 5.56 6.77 -19.53
CA ARG A 24 4.13 6.48 -19.34
C ARG A 24 3.85 5.80 -18.00
N GLU A 25 4.69 4.88 -17.56
CA GLU A 25 4.55 4.24 -16.25
C GLU A 25 4.74 5.24 -15.11
N ARG A 26 5.68 6.18 -15.21
CA ARG A 26 5.84 7.28 -14.24
C ARG A 26 4.62 8.19 -14.21
N GLU A 27 4.08 8.57 -15.36
CA GLU A 27 2.87 9.40 -15.43
C GLU A 27 1.62 8.66 -14.97
N LEU A 28 1.53 7.35 -15.21
CA LEU A 28 0.46 6.50 -14.71
C LEU A 28 0.54 6.36 -13.19
N LYS A 29 1.73 6.10 -12.65
CA LYS A 29 1.96 6.09 -11.20
C LYS A 29 1.63 7.45 -10.60
N LYS A 30 2.08 8.56 -11.18
CA LYS A 30 1.68 9.91 -10.74
C LYS A 30 0.18 10.13 -10.77
N LEU A 31 -0.54 9.61 -11.77
CA LEU A 31 -2.00 9.72 -11.85
C LEU A 31 -2.70 8.87 -10.79
N ILE A 32 -2.21 7.65 -10.56
CA ILE A 32 -2.69 6.74 -9.51
C ILE A 32 -2.44 7.37 -8.13
N PHE A 33 -1.24 7.93 -7.93
CA PHE A 33 -0.87 8.64 -6.70
C PHE A 33 -1.60 9.97 -6.55
N ALA A 34 -1.87 10.74 -7.61
CA ALA A 34 -2.63 12.00 -7.55
C ALA A 34 -4.07 11.72 -7.10
N LEU A 35 -4.72 10.73 -7.71
CA LEU A 35 -6.06 10.25 -7.30
C LEU A 35 -6.08 9.74 -5.85
N ALA A 36 -4.95 9.28 -5.31
CA ALA A 36 -4.82 8.86 -3.92
C ALA A 36 -4.33 9.96 -2.95
N ALA A 37 -3.62 11.00 -3.41
CA ALA A 37 -2.87 11.93 -2.56
C ALA A 37 -3.58 13.25 -2.23
N VAL A 38 -4.62 13.67 -2.96
CA VAL A 38 -5.20 15.02 -2.82
C VAL A 38 -6.43 15.08 -1.91
N LEU A 39 -6.30 14.61 -0.66
CA LEU A 39 -7.24 14.94 0.42
C LEU A 39 -6.56 15.43 1.72
N LEU A 40 -5.34 15.97 1.62
CA LEU A 40 -4.63 16.55 2.77
C LEU A 40 -4.79 18.07 2.95
N PHE A 41 -5.57 18.76 2.11
CA PHE A 41 -5.88 20.18 2.33
C PHE A 41 -7.37 20.47 2.17
N GLY A 42 -8.09 20.45 3.29
CA GLY A 42 -9.50 20.82 3.35
C GLY A 42 -10.08 20.91 4.76
N VAL A 43 -9.32 21.33 5.78
CA VAL A 43 -9.91 21.67 7.10
C VAL A 43 -9.29 22.93 7.70
N VAL A 44 -9.79 24.10 7.29
CA VAL A 44 -9.86 25.35 8.06
C VAL A 44 -10.78 26.29 7.26
N LEU A 45 -11.81 27.00 7.71
CA LEU A 45 -12.39 27.37 9.00
C LEU A 45 -13.90 27.64 8.79
N ALA A 46 -14.77 27.10 9.65
CA ALA A 46 -16.02 27.74 10.06
C ALA A 46 -16.31 27.15 11.45
N GLY A 47 -16.01 27.84 12.54
CA GLY A 47 -16.54 29.15 12.88
C GLY A 47 -17.45 28.90 14.08
N CYS A 48 -16.92 29.11 15.28
CA CYS A 48 -17.67 29.07 16.53
C CYS A 48 -18.91 29.96 16.42
N GLY A 49 -20.08 29.35 16.53
CA GLY A 49 -21.35 30.03 16.75
C GLY A 49 -22.09 29.28 17.85
N SER A 50 -21.77 29.62 19.09
CA SER A 50 -22.46 29.16 20.28
C SER A 50 -23.86 29.77 20.33
N ASP A 51 -24.89 28.94 20.38
CA ASP A 51 -26.07 29.28 21.17
C ASP A 51 -26.59 28.07 21.93
N LYS A 52 -26.67 28.29 23.25
CA LYS A 52 -27.26 27.41 24.24
C LYS A 52 -28.78 27.45 24.06
N THR A 53 -29.44 26.29 24.05
CA THR A 53 -30.69 26.14 24.81
C THR A 53 -30.81 24.69 25.28
N SER A 54 -31.05 24.58 26.57
CA SER A 54 -31.10 23.37 27.39
C SER A 54 -32.24 22.40 27.08
N SER A 55 -31.98 21.15 27.50
CA SER A 55 -32.91 20.27 28.23
C SER A 55 -34.10 19.68 27.45
N ASN A 56 -34.11 18.37 27.25
CA ASN A 56 -34.70 17.48 28.25
C ASN A 56 -34.30 16.00 28.04
N ASN A 57 -34.23 15.28 29.15
CA ASN A 57 -33.81 13.91 29.28
C ASN A 57 -35.06 12.99 29.26
N LYS A 58 -35.16 12.05 28.31
CA LYS A 58 -35.92 10.80 28.46
C LYS A 58 -35.55 9.82 27.33
N LYS A 59 -34.56 8.97 27.60
CA LYS A 59 -34.38 7.69 26.92
C LYS A 59 -35.31 6.67 27.59
N ASN A 60 -36.18 6.05 26.82
CA ASN A 60 -36.38 4.61 26.85
C ASN A 60 -36.94 4.16 25.51
N GLU A 61 -36.23 3.18 24.95
CA GLU A 61 -36.74 2.07 24.14
C GLU A 61 -37.88 2.38 23.17
N THR A 62 -37.56 2.39 21.87
CA THR A 62 -38.12 1.49 20.84
C THR A 62 -37.85 2.13 19.48
N GLU A 63 -36.70 1.85 18.87
CA GLU A 63 -36.52 2.09 17.43
C GLU A 63 -35.48 1.13 16.80
N GLU A 64 -35.40 -0.11 17.31
CA GLU A 64 -35.07 -1.27 16.47
C GLU A 64 -36.37 -1.72 15.80
N LYS A 65 -36.68 -1.13 14.64
CA LYS A 65 -37.58 -1.66 13.57
C LYS A 65 -38.01 -0.52 12.64
N LYS A 66 -37.07 0.10 11.92
CA LYS A 66 -37.40 0.89 10.72
C LYS A 66 -36.23 1.10 9.75
N ALA A 67 -35.43 0.05 9.51
CA ALA A 67 -34.46 0.03 8.40
C ALA A 67 -34.67 -1.13 7.41
N GLU A 68 -35.75 -1.92 7.55
CA GLU A 68 -36.13 -2.97 6.60
C GLU A 68 -37.47 -2.65 5.93
N ALA A 69 -37.56 -1.54 5.18
CA ALA A 69 -38.65 -1.34 4.23
C ALA A 69 -38.37 -0.18 3.26
N SER A 70 -37.37 -0.33 2.37
CA SER A 70 -37.48 0.24 1.02
C SER A 70 -36.59 -0.53 0.03
N LYS A 71 -37.03 -1.74 -0.35
CA LYS A 71 -36.53 -2.40 -1.57
C LYS A 71 -37.11 -1.71 -2.81
N GLY A 72 -36.73 -0.45 -3.04
CA GLY A 72 -36.73 0.10 -4.38
C GLY A 72 -35.50 -0.47 -5.08
N LYS A 73 -35.67 -1.20 -6.20
CA LYS A 73 -34.51 -1.61 -7.02
C LYS A 73 -33.78 -0.35 -7.46
N LYS A 74 -32.63 -0.05 -6.83
CA LYS A 74 -31.74 1.04 -7.23
C LYS A 74 -31.46 0.88 -8.73
N HIS A 75 -31.78 1.89 -9.53
CA HIS A 75 -31.44 1.88 -10.94
C HIS A 75 -29.93 2.12 -11.06
N LEU A 76 -29.19 1.06 -11.42
CA LEU A 76 -27.75 1.16 -11.57
C LEU A 76 -27.38 1.94 -12.82
N ASN A 77 -26.40 2.83 -12.71
CA ASN A 77 -25.82 3.52 -13.85
C ASN A 77 -24.93 2.57 -14.70
N ALA A 78 -24.38 3.08 -15.80
CA ALA A 78 -23.57 2.27 -16.71
C ALA A 78 -22.34 1.70 -16.00
N ASP A 79 -21.55 2.54 -15.32
CA ASP A 79 -20.32 2.15 -14.63
C ASP A 79 -20.60 1.16 -13.51
N GLU A 80 -21.66 1.37 -12.72
CA GLU A 80 -22.08 0.43 -11.66
C GLU A 80 -22.43 -0.96 -12.24
N LYS A 81 -23.14 -1.01 -13.38
CA LYS A 81 -23.45 -2.28 -14.07
C LYS A 81 -22.20 -2.94 -14.64
N MET A 82 -21.26 -2.15 -15.15
CA MET A 82 -20.00 -2.63 -15.71
C MET A 82 -19.13 -3.25 -14.62
N VAL A 83 -18.97 -2.59 -13.47
CA VAL A 83 -18.23 -3.11 -12.32
C VAL A 83 -18.80 -4.45 -11.85
N LEU A 84 -20.13 -4.59 -11.75
CA LEU A 84 -20.73 -5.89 -11.39
C LEU A 84 -20.43 -7.00 -12.41
N LYS A 85 -20.41 -6.68 -13.71
CA LYS A 85 -20.03 -7.65 -14.75
C LYS A 85 -18.56 -8.02 -14.68
N PHE A 86 -17.69 -7.04 -14.45
CA PHE A 86 -16.26 -7.26 -14.27
C PHE A 86 -16.01 -8.24 -13.13
N ILE A 87 -16.54 -7.95 -11.94
CA ILE A 87 -16.32 -8.78 -10.74
C ILE A 87 -16.89 -10.19 -10.91
N ALA A 88 -18.11 -10.32 -11.47
CA ALA A 88 -18.71 -11.62 -11.72
C ALA A 88 -17.85 -12.50 -12.66
N GLY A 89 -17.10 -11.90 -13.59
CA GLY A 89 -16.16 -12.62 -14.43
C GLY A 89 -14.78 -12.81 -13.78
N TYR A 90 -14.29 -11.80 -13.06
CA TYR A 90 -12.97 -11.80 -12.45
C TYR A 90 -12.87 -12.75 -11.24
N ASP A 91 -13.96 -12.95 -10.51
CA ASP A 91 -14.01 -13.88 -9.37
C ASP A 91 -14.49 -15.30 -9.80
N SER A 92 -14.48 -15.58 -11.11
CA SER A 92 -14.77 -16.91 -11.65
C SER A 92 -13.67 -17.92 -11.30
N GLU A 93 -14.02 -19.19 -11.08
CA GLU A 93 -13.04 -20.28 -10.95
C GLU A 93 -12.33 -20.58 -12.28
N ASP A 94 -12.96 -20.25 -13.40
CA ASP A 94 -12.44 -20.48 -14.74
C ASP A 94 -11.48 -19.36 -15.18
N GLU A 95 -10.23 -19.72 -15.49
CA GLU A 95 -9.18 -18.77 -15.87
C GLU A 95 -9.52 -17.99 -17.13
N ASP A 96 -10.05 -18.66 -18.17
CA ASP A 96 -10.42 -18.01 -19.42
C ASP A 96 -11.50 -16.94 -19.21
N THR A 97 -12.46 -17.22 -18.33
CA THR A 97 -13.50 -16.26 -17.91
C THR A 97 -12.89 -15.07 -17.17
N ARG A 98 -11.92 -15.29 -16.27
CA ARG A 98 -11.23 -14.20 -15.56
C ARG A 98 -10.44 -13.33 -16.53
N VAL A 99 -9.61 -13.94 -17.37
CA VAL A 99 -8.80 -13.24 -18.39
C VAL A 99 -9.69 -12.44 -19.33
N LYS A 100 -10.81 -13.02 -19.76
CA LYS A 100 -11.80 -12.33 -20.59
C LYS A 100 -12.41 -11.12 -19.88
N ALA A 101 -12.74 -11.24 -18.60
CA ALA A 101 -13.25 -10.11 -17.82
C ALA A 101 -12.23 -8.96 -17.75
N VAL A 102 -10.94 -9.29 -17.61
CA VAL A 102 -9.85 -8.31 -17.66
C VAL A 102 -9.78 -7.63 -19.04
N ASP A 103 -9.80 -8.39 -20.13
CA ASP A 103 -9.76 -7.82 -21.48
C ASP A 103 -10.96 -6.92 -21.79
N ASP A 104 -12.16 -7.35 -21.38
CA ASP A 104 -13.42 -6.68 -21.67
C ASP A 104 -13.67 -5.43 -20.82
N TYR A 105 -13.15 -5.37 -19.59
CA TYR A 105 -13.57 -4.34 -18.62
C TYR A 105 -12.45 -3.55 -17.96
N VAL A 106 -11.19 -3.97 -18.04
CA VAL A 106 -10.07 -3.24 -17.43
C VAL A 106 -9.44 -2.28 -18.45
N ALA A 107 -8.98 -1.13 -17.96
CA ALA A 107 -8.27 -0.13 -18.76
C ALA A 107 -6.94 -0.70 -19.26
N ASP A 108 -6.52 -0.32 -20.47
CA ASP A 108 -5.32 -0.91 -21.10
C ASP A 108 -4.06 -0.68 -20.25
N GLU A 109 -4.00 0.44 -19.53
CA GLU A 109 -2.87 0.83 -18.70
C GLU A 109 -2.67 -0.04 -17.46
N THR A 110 -3.72 -0.70 -16.96
CA THR A 110 -3.66 -1.54 -15.75
C THR A 110 -3.95 -3.01 -16.04
N LYS A 111 -4.26 -3.33 -17.30
CA LYS A 111 -4.63 -4.66 -17.77
C LYS A 111 -3.62 -5.74 -17.41
N ASP A 112 -2.32 -5.47 -17.55
CA ASP A 112 -1.26 -6.46 -17.27
C ASP A 112 -1.24 -6.88 -15.79
N ILE A 113 -1.47 -5.95 -14.86
CA ILE A 113 -1.54 -6.23 -13.42
C ILE A 113 -2.74 -7.12 -13.11
N TYR A 114 -3.90 -6.82 -13.71
CA TYR A 114 -5.10 -7.63 -13.55
C TYR A 114 -4.96 -9.02 -14.19
N LYS A 115 -4.22 -9.15 -15.30
CA LYS A 115 -3.92 -10.47 -15.91
C LYS A 115 -3.05 -11.32 -15.00
N LEU A 116 -2.07 -10.71 -14.33
CA LEU A 116 -1.25 -11.42 -13.34
C LEU A 116 -2.12 -11.95 -12.19
N GLY A 117 -3.07 -11.15 -11.70
CA GLY A 117 -4.02 -11.59 -10.68
C GLY A 117 -5.01 -12.67 -11.18
N ALA A 118 -5.44 -12.59 -12.45
CA ALA A 118 -6.35 -13.57 -13.04
C ALA A 118 -5.71 -14.96 -13.29
N ALA A 119 -4.38 -15.07 -13.28
CA ALA A 119 -3.67 -16.34 -13.50
C ALA A 119 -3.88 -17.35 -12.35
N ALA A 120 -4.23 -16.88 -11.15
CA ALA A 120 -4.59 -17.73 -10.03
C ALA A 120 -6.10 -17.66 -9.75
N PRO A 121 -6.72 -18.76 -9.30
CA PRO A 121 -8.09 -18.69 -8.79
C PRO A 121 -8.14 -17.81 -7.54
N PRO A 122 -9.28 -17.13 -7.28
CA PRO A 122 -9.44 -16.34 -6.06
C PRO A 122 -9.31 -17.22 -4.83
N GLU A 123 -8.52 -16.79 -3.84
CA GLU A 123 -8.33 -17.49 -2.57
C GLU A 123 -9.62 -17.48 -1.74
N ASP A 124 -10.32 -16.35 -1.73
CA ASP A 124 -11.58 -16.17 -1.02
C ASP A 124 -12.73 -15.95 -2.00
N LYS A 125 -13.69 -16.88 -1.99
CA LYS A 125 -14.90 -16.75 -2.79
C LYS A 125 -15.80 -15.68 -2.21
N LYS A 126 -16.04 -14.65 -3.01
CA LYS A 126 -16.98 -13.58 -2.69
C LYS A 126 -18.27 -13.76 -3.50
N SER A 127 -19.37 -13.31 -2.91
CA SER A 127 -20.71 -13.45 -3.45
C SER A 127 -21.58 -12.25 -3.03
N ASP A 128 -22.83 -12.23 -3.49
CA ASP A 128 -23.82 -11.21 -3.10
C ASP A 128 -23.38 -9.76 -3.33
N TYR A 129 -22.66 -9.52 -4.43
CA TYR A 129 -22.16 -8.19 -4.81
C TYR A 129 -23.28 -7.15 -4.90
N LYS A 130 -23.15 -6.08 -4.13
CA LYS A 130 -24.12 -4.99 -4.05
C LYS A 130 -23.42 -3.65 -4.18
N VAL A 131 -23.81 -2.90 -5.20
CA VAL A 131 -23.38 -1.50 -5.34
C VAL A 131 -24.12 -0.64 -4.32
N ILE A 132 -23.37 0.01 -3.45
CA ILE A 132 -23.88 0.82 -2.35
C ILE A 132 -24.06 2.26 -2.81
N GLU A 133 -22.97 2.87 -3.27
CA GLU A 133 -22.92 4.27 -3.67
C GLU A 133 -21.90 4.42 -4.80
N SER A 134 -22.11 5.40 -5.69
CA SER A 134 -21.10 5.78 -6.65
C SER A 134 -20.98 7.30 -6.67
N ILE A 135 -19.76 7.81 -6.72
CA ILE A 135 -19.49 9.25 -6.76
C ILE A 135 -18.59 9.57 -7.96
N LYS A 136 -18.77 10.75 -8.54
CA LYS A 136 -17.89 11.26 -9.58
C LYS A 136 -16.78 12.07 -8.93
N GLN A 137 -15.55 11.84 -9.36
CA GLN A 137 -14.39 12.64 -9.01
C GLN A 137 -13.74 13.20 -10.26
N LYS A 138 -13.20 14.41 -10.16
CA LYS A 138 -12.51 15.07 -11.25
C LYS A 138 -11.19 15.62 -10.75
N GLU A 139 -10.12 15.28 -11.44
CA GLU A 139 -8.76 15.72 -11.14
C GLU A 139 -8.01 15.95 -12.46
N ASP A 140 -7.29 17.08 -12.56
CA ASP A 140 -6.53 17.46 -13.76
C ASP A 140 -7.30 17.34 -15.09
N GLY A 141 -8.60 17.66 -15.04
CA GLY A 141 -9.49 17.58 -16.19
C GLY A 141 -9.96 16.15 -16.54
N LYS A 142 -9.45 15.12 -15.87
CA LYS A 142 -9.90 13.73 -16.00
C LYS A 142 -11.01 13.44 -15.01
N GLU A 143 -12.03 12.72 -15.45
CA GLU A 143 -13.18 12.33 -14.63
C GLU A 143 -13.15 10.81 -14.40
N ALA A 144 -13.29 10.42 -13.14
CA ALA A 144 -13.43 9.03 -12.73
C ALA A 144 -14.72 8.86 -11.92
N THR A 145 -15.36 7.70 -12.06
CA THR A 145 -16.46 7.26 -11.20
C THR A 145 -15.91 6.28 -10.17
N LEU A 146 -16.01 6.61 -8.88
CA LEU A 146 -15.73 5.67 -7.80
C LEU A 146 -17.00 4.91 -7.45
N VAL A 147 -16.94 3.58 -7.49
CA VAL A 147 -18.06 2.69 -7.19
C VAL A 147 -17.77 1.93 -5.90
N LEU A 148 -18.53 2.22 -4.84
CA LEU A 148 -18.48 1.52 -3.56
C LEU A 148 -19.35 0.27 -3.61
N LEU A 149 -18.76 -0.86 -3.26
CA LEU A 149 -19.38 -2.16 -3.38
C LEU A 149 -19.20 -2.99 -2.09
N HIS A 150 -20.27 -3.72 -1.72
CA HIS A 150 -20.25 -4.74 -0.68
C HIS A 150 -20.35 -6.12 -1.28
N SER A 151 -19.64 -7.08 -0.68
CA SER A 151 -19.75 -8.51 -0.98
C SER A 151 -19.71 -9.32 0.32
N LEU A 152 -20.09 -10.59 0.23
CA LEU A 152 -20.01 -11.54 1.33
C LEU A 152 -19.09 -12.70 0.95
N ASP A 153 -18.23 -13.14 1.88
CA ASP A 153 -17.52 -14.41 1.71
C ASP A 153 -18.42 -15.63 2.05
N ASP A 154 -17.81 -16.81 2.01
CA ASP A 154 -18.45 -18.06 2.39
C ASP A 154 -18.89 -18.07 3.87
N ASN A 155 -18.20 -17.33 4.74
CA ASN A 155 -18.51 -17.18 6.16
C ASN A 155 -19.59 -16.10 6.44
N LYS A 156 -20.12 -15.47 5.38
CA LYS A 156 -21.04 -14.33 5.48
C LYS A 156 -20.44 -13.10 6.15
N GLU A 157 -19.13 -13.00 6.16
CA GLU A 157 -18.42 -11.79 6.54
C GLU A 157 -18.53 -10.74 5.43
N LEU A 158 -18.65 -9.48 5.85
CA LEU A 158 -18.84 -8.36 4.94
C LEU A 158 -17.48 -7.85 4.45
N HIS A 159 -17.31 -7.80 3.14
CA HIS A 159 -16.16 -7.18 2.48
C HIS A 159 -16.61 -5.92 1.76
N GLU A 160 -15.76 -4.89 1.77
CA GLU A 160 -16.03 -3.62 1.11
C GLU A 160 -14.89 -3.29 0.16
N SER A 161 -15.24 -2.83 -1.05
CA SER A 161 -14.27 -2.42 -2.06
C SER A 161 -14.72 -1.16 -2.78
N ILE A 162 -13.76 -0.39 -3.28
CA ILE A 162 -13.99 0.79 -4.11
C ILE A 162 -13.32 0.55 -5.46
N PHE A 163 -14.10 0.65 -6.53
CA PHE A 163 -13.58 0.56 -7.90
C PHE A 163 -13.47 1.97 -8.49
N ALA A 164 -12.28 2.33 -8.96
CA ALA A 164 -12.09 3.52 -9.78
C ALA A 164 -12.35 3.16 -11.25
N VAL A 165 -13.34 3.82 -11.85
CA VAL A 165 -13.77 3.61 -13.23
C VAL A 165 -13.48 4.87 -14.04
N MET A 166 -12.79 4.72 -15.17
CA MET A 166 -12.52 5.81 -16.09
C MET A 166 -12.80 5.34 -17.52
N ASN A 167 -13.47 6.18 -18.32
CA ASN A 167 -13.88 5.83 -19.68
C ASN A 167 -14.62 4.48 -19.76
N HIS A 168 -15.49 4.20 -18.77
CA HIS A 168 -16.25 2.95 -18.67
C HIS A 168 -15.38 1.68 -18.55
N LYS A 169 -14.17 1.81 -17.99
CA LYS A 169 -13.24 0.72 -17.72
C LYS A 169 -12.73 0.81 -16.27
N VAL A 170 -12.54 -0.34 -15.62
CA VAL A 170 -11.92 -0.44 -14.30
C VAL A 170 -10.45 -0.06 -14.43
N LEU A 171 -10.02 0.94 -13.67
CA LEU A 171 -8.62 1.31 -13.54
C LEU A 171 -7.98 0.52 -12.40
N PHE A 172 -8.53 0.63 -11.20
CA PHE A 172 -8.04 -0.02 -9.98
C PHE A 172 -9.18 -0.32 -9.01
N SER A 173 -8.95 -1.29 -8.13
CA SER A 173 -9.82 -1.64 -7.00
C SER A 173 -9.07 -1.48 -5.68
N TYR A 174 -9.71 -0.87 -4.70
CA TYR A 174 -9.17 -0.62 -3.38
C TYR A 174 -10.00 -1.40 -2.36
N SER A 175 -9.33 -2.01 -1.38
CA SER A 175 -9.95 -2.77 -0.31
C SER A 175 -9.20 -2.46 0.99
N PRO A 176 -9.87 -2.45 2.16
CA PRO A 176 -9.15 -2.44 3.41
C PRO A 176 -8.24 -3.67 3.44
N GLU A 177 -8.69 -4.84 2.99
CA GLU A 177 -7.97 -6.12 3.06
C GLU A 177 -6.73 -6.24 2.15
N SER A 178 -6.41 -5.22 1.36
CA SER A 178 -5.22 -5.21 0.50
C SER A 178 -3.95 -5.56 1.28
N SER A 179 -3.07 -6.37 0.72
CA SER A 179 -1.73 -6.64 1.27
C SER A 179 -0.79 -5.43 1.14
N ASP A 180 -1.01 -4.61 0.12
CA ASP A 180 -0.29 -3.36 -0.12
C ASP A 180 -0.78 -2.23 0.80
N GLN A 181 0.15 -1.61 1.56
CA GLN A 181 -0.14 -0.54 2.52
C GLN A 181 -0.66 0.75 1.87
N GLU A 182 -0.11 1.12 0.72
CA GLU A 182 -0.54 2.32 0.00
C GLU A 182 -1.97 2.15 -0.50
N MET A 183 -2.32 0.96 -0.99
CA MET A 183 -3.68 0.63 -1.41
C MET A 183 -4.68 0.67 -0.25
N ARG A 184 -4.29 0.25 0.97
CA ARG A 184 -5.13 0.39 2.17
C ARG A 184 -5.34 1.85 2.57
N LYS A 185 -4.28 2.65 2.49
CA LYS A 185 -4.34 4.09 2.76
C LYS A 185 -5.25 4.78 1.74
N ALA A 186 -5.06 4.48 0.45
CA ALA A 186 -5.90 4.97 -0.63
C ALA A 186 -7.36 4.55 -0.43
N PHE A 187 -7.63 3.30 -0.03
CA PHE A 187 -8.99 2.88 0.33
C PHE A 187 -9.59 3.79 1.40
N LYS A 188 -8.89 4.02 2.51
CA LYS A 188 -9.37 4.86 3.61
C LYS A 188 -9.66 6.30 3.16
N ASP A 189 -8.75 6.87 2.38
CA ASP A 189 -8.86 8.24 1.91
C ASP A 189 -10.04 8.37 0.91
N LEU A 190 -10.13 7.47 -0.07
CA LEU A 190 -11.26 7.43 -1.02
C LEU A 190 -12.59 7.16 -0.31
N ARG A 191 -12.60 6.26 0.68
CA ARG A 191 -13.80 5.86 1.41
C ARG A 191 -14.45 7.01 2.18
N SER A 192 -13.65 7.99 2.59
CA SER A 192 -14.11 9.19 3.30
C SER A 192 -15.01 10.12 2.45
N ASN A 193 -14.96 9.99 1.12
CA ASN A 193 -15.76 10.80 0.20
C ASN A 193 -17.20 10.29 0.02
N PHE A 194 -17.49 9.07 0.45
CA PHE A 194 -18.82 8.47 0.35
C PHE A 194 -19.67 8.89 1.54
N LYS A 195 -20.95 9.18 1.29
CA LYS A 195 -21.90 9.59 2.35
C LYS A 195 -22.34 8.39 3.18
N THR A 196 -22.32 7.20 2.60
CA THR A 196 -22.73 5.99 3.29
C THR A 196 -21.78 5.69 4.46
N PRO A 197 -22.29 5.49 5.69
CA PRO A 197 -21.46 5.15 6.84
C PRO A 197 -20.62 3.90 6.59
N VAL A 198 -19.41 3.87 7.14
CA VAL A 198 -18.57 2.67 7.11
C VAL A 198 -19.17 1.62 8.04
N PRO A 199 -19.47 0.39 7.57
CA PRO A 199 -19.97 -0.69 8.41
C PRO A 199 -18.99 -1.06 9.53
N GLU A 200 -19.49 -1.54 10.68
CA GLU A 200 -18.63 -1.92 11.82
C GLU A 200 -17.65 -3.06 11.49
N ALA A 201 -18.07 -4.02 10.67
CA ALA A 201 -17.20 -5.09 10.18
C ALA A 201 -15.98 -4.54 9.43
N VAL A 202 -16.21 -3.56 8.53
CA VAL A 202 -15.15 -2.89 7.78
C VAL A 202 -14.26 -2.04 8.69
N LYS A 203 -14.84 -1.34 9.68
CA LYS A 203 -14.04 -0.62 10.69
C LYS A 203 -13.14 -1.55 11.49
N LYS A 204 -13.60 -2.77 11.79
CA LYS A 204 -12.81 -3.80 12.48
C LYS A 204 -11.64 -4.25 11.60
N GLN A 205 -11.89 -4.58 10.33
CA GLN A 205 -10.84 -4.94 9.36
C GLN A 205 -9.77 -3.84 9.26
N MET A 206 -10.18 -2.58 9.09
CA MET A 206 -9.26 -1.43 9.04
C MET A 206 -8.40 -1.29 10.32
N LYS A 207 -8.97 -1.58 11.50
CA LYS A 207 -8.24 -1.53 12.77
C LYS A 207 -7.28 -2.70 12.93
N GLU A 208 -7.69 -3.91 12.57
CA GLU A 208 -6.88 -5.12 12.67
C GLU A 208 -5.66 -5.03 11.77
N GLN A 209 -5.81 -4.50 10.55
CA GLN A 209 -4.67 -4.29 9.67
C GLN A 209 -3.75 -3.18 10.15
N ALA A 210 -4.28 -2.06 10.64
CA ALA A 210 -3.46 -1.02 11.27
C ALA A 210 -2.71 -1.53 12.52
N ALA A 211 -3.22 -2.58 13.19
CA ALA A 211 -2.53 -3.26 14.27
C ALA A 211 -1.50 -4.29 13.76
N SER A 212 -1.76 -4.97 12.64
CA SER A 212 -0.82 -5.87 11.97
C SER A 212 0.38 -5.13 11.38
N GLU A 213 0.18 -3.95 10.78
CA GLU A 213 1.23 -3.05 10.30
C GLU A 213 2.16 -2.55 11.43
N LYS A 214 1.67 -2.58 12.67
CA LYS A 214 2.46 -2.27 13.86
C LYS A 214 3.19 -3.48 14.43
N LYS A 215 2.81 -4.70 14.05
CA LYS A 215 3.50 -5.94 14.46
C LYS A 215 4.49 -6.35 13.38
N SER A 216 5.75 -6.04 13.63
CA SER A 216 6.90 -6.54 12.87
C SER A 216 6.84 -8.06 12.64
N LYS A 217 7.12 -8.54 11.41
CA LYS A 217 7.12 -9.98 11.04
C LYS A 217 7.92 -10.84 12.01
N TYR A 218 9.09 -10.35 12.41
CA TYR A 218 9.85 -10.88 13.53
C TYR A 218 9.82 -9.89 14.69
N PRO A 219 9.62 -10.33 15.93
CA PRO A 219 9.61 -9.42 17.06
C PRO A 219 10.97 -8.73 17.19
N PHE A 220 10.96 -7.48 17.63
CA PHE A 220 12.18 -6.82 18.07
C PHE A 220 12.59 -7.39 19.44
N PRO A 221 13.88 -7.65 19.69
CA PRO A 221 14.31 -8.21 20.97
C PRO A 221 13.99 -7.28 22.14
N SER A 222 13.65 -7.89 23.28
CA SER A 222 13.46 -7.16 24.54
C SER A 222 14.77 -6.68 25.15
N ASP A 223 15.84 -7.47 24.96
CA ASP A 223 17.21 -7.07 25.32
C ASP A 223 17.83 -6.27 24.17
N THR A 224 18.14 -5.01 24.45
CA THR A 224 18.72 -4.07 23.47
C THR A 224 20.17 -3.71 23.80
N THR A 225 20.79 -4.47 24.69
CA THR A 225 22.20 -4.27 25.05
C THR A 225 23.08 -4.70 23.88
N ALA A 226 24.06 -3.87 23.52
CA ALA A 226 25.04 -4.24 22.49
C ALA A 226 25.76 -5.53 22.88
N LYS A 227 25.86 -6.47 21.93
CA LYS A 227 26.42 -7.82 22.15
C LYS A 227 27.19 -8.29 20.92
N GLY A 228 28.23 -9.08 21.16
CA GLY A 228 29.09 -9.60 20.10
C GLY A 228 29.97 -8.51 19.47
N ASN A 229 30.57 -8.85 18.33
CA ASN A 229 31.52 -7.99 17.62
C ASN A 229 30.93 -7.32 16.37
N GLY A 230 29.64 -7.55 16.11
CA GLY A 230 28.97 -7.05 14.91
C GLY A 230 29.07 -5.53 14.79
N LYS A 231 29.20 -5.04 13.56
CA LYS A 231 29.19 -3.61 13.22
C LYS A 231 28.17 -3.36 12.11
N VAL A 232 27.48 -2.23 12.21
CA VAL A 232 26.53 -1.75 11.20
C VAL A 232 26.95 -0.34 10.78
N VAL A 233 27.09 -0.11 9.49
CA VAL A 233 27.33 1.21 8.90
C VAL A 233 26.24 1.48 7.87
N ILE A 234 25.66 2.68 7.92
CA ILE A 234 24.78 3.18 6.86
C ILE A 234 25.58 4.18 6.03
N GLU A 235 25.51 4.04 4.72
CA GLU A 235 26.05 5.00 3.78
C GLU A 235 24.92 5.70 3.04
N THR A 236 25.01 7.03 2.99
CA THR A 236 24.12 7.88 2.19
C THR A 236 24.99 8.75 1.28
N PRO A 237 24.40 9.39 0.24
CA PRO A 237 25.13 10.36 -0.57
C PRO A 237 25.74 11.53 0.23
N ALA A 238 25.25 11.80 1.44
CA ALA A 238 25.74 12.88 2.31
C ALA A 238 26.78 12.43 3.37
N GLY A 239 27.15 11.14 3.40
CA GLY A 239 28.17 10.60 4.28
C GLY A 239 27.82 9.24 4.86
N SER A 240 28.63 8.76 5.81
CA SER A 240 28.44 7.48 6.47
C SER A 240 28.15 7.64 7.96
N SER A 241 27.60 6.58 8.56
CA SER A 241 27.37 6.50 10.02
C SER A 241 28.60 6.05 10.79
N GLU A 242 29.78 5.98 10.15
CA GLU A 242 31.01 5.65 10.84
C GLU A 242 31.33 6.66 11.93
N ASN A 243 32.07 6.22 12.94
CA ASN A 243 32.51 7.07 14.06
C ASN A 243 31.36 7.74 14.83
N GLY A 244 30.15 7.17 14.77
CA GLY A 244 28.97 7.69 15.46
C GLY A 244 28.28 8.85 14.76
N ASN A 245 28.65 9.13 13.50
CA ASN A 245 27.96 10.10 12.66
C ASN A 245 26.51 9.65 12.35
N VAL A 246 25.65 10.61 12.06
CA VAL A 246 24.28 10.38 11.60
C VAL A 246 24.18 10.93 10.18
N PRO A 247 24.38 10.12 9.14
CA PRO A 247 24.33 10.57 7.76
C PRO A 247 22.89 10.92 7.37
N VAL A 248 22.76 11.84 6.42
CA VAL A 248 21.46 12.34 5.96
C VAL A 248 21.12 11.72 4.62
N LEU A 249 19.92 11.15 4.49
CA LEU A 249 19.32 10.76 3.22
C LEU A 249 18.24 11.79 2.86
N PHE A 250 18.37 12.40 1.68
CA PHE A 250 17.35 13.31 1.15
C PHE A 250 16.34 12.51 0.32
N VAL A 251 15.06 12.65 0.64
CA VAL A 251 13.96 11.91 0.02
C VAL A 251 12.89 12.89 -0.45
N ASP A 252 12.53 12.84 -1.73
CA ASP A 252 11.48 13.72 -2.29
C ASP A 252 10.10 13.32 -1.77
N LYS A 253 9.19 14.30 -1.59
CA LYS A 253 7.81 14.09 -1.11
C LYS A 253 7.02 13.01 -1.85
N ASN A 254 7.32 12.80 -3.13
CA ASN A 254 6.60 11.85 -3.99
C ASN A 254 7.33 10.52 -4.14
N THR A 255 8.39 10.28 -3.36
CA THR A 255 9.09 9.01 -3.32
C THR A 255 8.22 7.99 -2.58
N SER A 256 7.87 6.89 -3.25
CA SER A 256 7.17 5.76 -2.63
C SER A 256 8.12 4.66 -2.17
N PHE A 257 9.34 4.64 -2.71
CA PHE A 257 10.38 3.64 -2.44
C PHE A 257 11.76 4.25 -2.67
N THR A 258 12.70 3.99 -1.76
CA THR A 258 14.13 4.25 -1.98
C THR A 258 14.98 3.23 -1.25
N GLN A 259 16.28 3.22 -1.55
CA GLN A 259 17.27 2.37 -0.90
C GLN A 259 18.41 3.22 -0.36
N THR A 260 19.03 2.74 0.72
CA THR A 260 20.30 3.28 1.22
C THR A 260 21.27 2.13 1.45
N ASP A 261 22.56 2.37 1.23
CA ASP A 261 23.57 1.33 1.38
C ASP A 261 23.81 1.02 2.87
N ILE A 262 23.98 -0.26 3.17
CA ILE A 262 24.26 -0.78 4.51
C ILE A 262 25.40 -1.79 4.46
N ASP A 263 26.43 -1.55 5.28
CA ASP A 263 27.53 -2.47 5.48
C ASP A 263 27.41 -3.14 6.85
N LEU A 264 27.49 -4.47 6.83
CA LEU A 264 27.38 -5.33 8.00
C LEU A 264 28.67 -6.16 8.09
N SER A 265 29.30 -6.17 9.26
CA SER A 265 30.57 -6.90 9.44
C SER A 265 30.68 -7.53 10.81
N ASN A 266 31.55 -8.55 10.92
CA ASN A 266 31.92 -9.23 12.16
C ASN A 266 30.74 -9.90 12.90
N PHE A 267 29.77 -10.40 12.14
CA PHE A 267 28.69 -11.25 12.65
C PHE A 267 29.07 -12.74 12.50
N GLU A 268 28.37 -13.63 13.22
CA GLU A 268 28.60 -15.07 13.08
C GLU A 268 28.07 -15.55 11.71
N GLY A 269 28.98 -15.91 10.79
CA GLY A 269 28.63 -16.23 9.40
C GLY A 269 27.75 -17.46 9.18
N ASP A 270 27.60 -18.32 10.19
CA ASP A 270 26.67 -19.46 10.17
C ASP A 270 25.29 -19.14 10.78
N LYS A 271 25.07 -17.87 11.17
CA LYS A 271 23.82 -17.36 11.71
C LYS A 271 23.20 -16.31 10.79
N GLN A 272 21.89 -16.18 10.89
CA GLN A 272 21.12 -15.18 10.18
C GLN A 272 21.06 -13.88 11.00
N THR A 273 21.32 -12.76 10.32
CA THR A 273 21.29 -11.41 10.88
C THR A 273 20.00 -10.72 10.45
N TYR A 274 19.15 -10.40 11.42
CA TYR A 274 17.87 -9.74 11.23
C TYR A 274 18.03 -8.23 11.37
N ILE A 275 17.59 -7.48 10.37
CA ILE A 275 17.76 -6.03 10.29
C ILE A 275 16.42 -5.35 10.58
N TYR A 276 16.46 -4.41 11.50
CA TYR A 276 15.29 -3.66 11.96
C TYR A 276 15.53 -2.16 11.80
N VAL A 277 14.50 -1.42 11.43
CA VAL A 277 14.46 0.04 11.44
C VAL A 277 13.39 0.49 12.40
N ASN A 278 13.76 1.30 13.40
CA ASN A 278 12.86 1.74 14.47
C ASN A 278 12.06 0.59 15.10
N LYS A 279 12.75 -0.53 15.35
CA LYS A 279 12.19 -1.78 15.91
C LYS A 279 11.22 -2.54 14.99
N LYS A 280 11.07 -2.14 13.73
CA LYS A 280 10.33 -2.90 12.72
C LYS A 280 11.31 -3.68 11.86
N PHE A 281 11.09 -4.98 11.72
CA PHE A 281 11.86 -5.85 10.84
C PHE A 281 11.71 -5.37 9.40
N VAL A 282 12.85 -5.30 8.69
CA VAL A 282 12.90 -4.93 7.27
C VAL A 282 13.34 -6.13 6.46
N GLN A 283 14.52 -6.67 6.74
CA GLN A 283 15.08 -7.81 5.99
C GLN A 283 16.01 -8.66 6.87
N ALA A 284 16.46 -9.80 6.36
CA ALA A 284 17.42 -10.65 7.04
C ALA A 284 18.48 -11.14 6.05
N GLU A 285 19.74 -11.13 6.48
CA GLU A 285 20.91 -11.42 5.66
C GLU A 285 21.79 -12.47 6.34
N GLN A 286 22.56 -13.21 5.55
CA GLN A 286 23.65 -14.04 6.09
C GLN A 286 24.92 -13.21 6.07
N VAL A 287 25.43 -12.84 7.25
CA VAL A 287 26.56 -11.91 7.39
C VAL A 287 27.71 -12.60 8.10
N GLY A 288 28.88 -12.61 7.46
CA GLY A 288 30.13 -13.10 8.05
C GLY A 288 31.09 -11.95 8.38
N GLU A 289 32.27 -11.99 7.74
CA GLU A 289 33.32 -10.97 7.92
C GLU A 289 32.83 -9.59 7.44
N GLU A 290 32.27 -9.52 6.24
CA GLU A 290 31.77 -8.29 5.63
C GLU A 290 30.65 -8.61 4.63
N THR A 291 29.63 -7.78 4.60
CA THR A 291 28.49 -7.89 3.68
C THR A 291 27.96 -6.49 3.42
N ALA A 292 28.12 -6.02 2.18
CA ALA A 292 27.51 -4.80 1.68
C ALA A 292 26.18 -5.16 0.99
N THR A 293 25.11 -4.45 1.33
CA THR A 293 23.78 -4.63 0.72
C THR A 293 23.01 -3.31 0.78
N THR A 294 21.74 -3.33 0.39
CA THR A 294 20.82 -2.19 0.47
C THR A 294 19.78 -2.40 1.56
N LEU A 295 19.38 -1.31 2.21
CA LEU A 295 18.24 -1.25 3.11
C LEU A 295 17.05 -0.60 2.39
N ASP A 296 15.99 -1.36 2.21
CA ASP A 296 14.76 -0.89 1.56
C ASP A 296 13.97 0.03 2.50
N LEU A 297 13.60 1.22 1.99
CA LEU A 297 12.82 2.22 2.72
C LEU A 297 11.53 2.53 1.94
N GLU A 298 10.40 2.34 2.60
CA GLU A 298 9.06 2.58 2.06
C GLU A 298 8.07 3.03 3.13
N GLY A 299 6.95 3.61 2.69
CA GLY A 299 5.85 4.00 3.55
C GLY A 299 6.25 4.94 4.71
N ASP A 300 6.04 4.49 5.96
CA ASP A 300 6.39 5.27 7.14
C ASP A 300 7.90 5.50 7.30
N LEU A 301 8.75 4.66 6.70
CA LEU A 301 10.20 4.77 6.76
C LEU A 301 10.77 5.82 5.80
N LEU A 302 9.92 6.53 5.04
CA LEU A 302 10.31 7.65 4.17
C LEU A 302 10.03 9.02 4.79
N LYS A 303 9.39 9.06 5.97
CA LYS A 303 9.04 10.33 6.63
C LYS A 303 10.29 11.00 7.19
N PRO A 304 10.39 12.35 7.16
CA PRO A 304 11.50 13.05 7.79
C PRO A 304 11.64 12.69 9.28
N GLY A 305 12.87 12.44 9.72
CA GLY A 305 13.15 12.04 11.09
C GLY A 305 14.45 11.25 11.25
N ILE A 306 14.81 10.95 12.49
CA ILE A 306 15.97 10.13 12.84
C ILE A 306 15.53 8.68 12.99
N TYR A 307 16.20 7.79 12.29
CA TYR A 307 15.94 6.36 12.28
C TYR A 307 17.08 5.61 12.94
N THR A 308 16.75 4.57 13.71
CA THR A 308 17.72 3.64 14.28
C THR A 308 17.66 2.34 13.50
N VAL A 309 18.80 1.92 12.96
CA VAL A 309 19.00 0.62 12.33
C VAL A 309 19.64 -0.30 13.36
N THR A 310 19.05 -1.47 13.57
CA THR A 310 19.57 -2.50 14.48
C THR A 310 19.70 -3.82 13.73
N ALA A 311 20.89 -4.39 13.73
CA ALA A 311 21.15 -5.74 13.24
C ALA A 311 21.28 -6.69 14.43
N VAL A 312 20.55 -7.81 14.40
CA VAL A 312 20.42 -8.75 15.51
C VAL A 312 20.64 -10.17 15.03
N GLN A 313 21.46 -10.93 15.74
CA GLN A 313 21.55 -12.38 15.60
C GLN A 313 20.96 -13.05 16.83
N PHE A 314 20.21 -14.12 16.60
CA PHE A 314 19.54 -14.89 17.63
C PHE A 314 20.10 -16.30 17.68
N LYS A 315 20.05 -16.90 18.88
CA LYS A 315 20.38 -18.31 19.07
C LYS A 315 19.49 -19.17 18.17
N ASP A 316 20.11 -20.13 17.48
CA ASP A 316 19.47 -21.06 16.54
C ASP A 316 18.70 -20.38 15.39
N ASN A 317 19.02 -19.12 15.04
CA ASN A 317 18.28 -18.32 14.04
C ASN A 317 16.78 -18.20 14.37
N ASP A 318 16.43 -18.12 15.66
CA ASP A 318 15.05 -17.98 16.13
C ASP A 318 14.85 -16.63 16.83
N PRO A 319 14.14 -15.67 16.22
CA PRO A 319 13.90 -14.33 16.79
C PRO A 319 13.11 -14.29 18.11
N THR A 320 12.64 -15.44 18.60
CA THR A 320 12.01 -15.57 19.92
C THR A 320 12.99 -15.98 21.02
N LYS A 321 14.21 -16.39 20.64
CA LYS A 321 15.26 -16.85 21.55
C LYS A 321 16.22 -15.72 21.94
N GLU A 322 17.24 -16.09 22.70
CA GLU A 322 18.28 -15.19 23.19
C GLU A 322 19.04 -14.49 22.05
N VAL A 323 19.31 -13.20 22.25
CA VAL A 323 20.16 -12.38 21.39
C VAL A 323 21.63 -12.70 21.64
N ILE A 324 22.33 -13.13 20.60
CA ILE A 324 23.76 -13.48 20.61
C ILE A 324 24.65 -12.41 19.96
N GLY A 325 24.08 -11.61 19.06
CA GLY A 325 24.76 -10.47 18.44
C GLY A 325 23.78 -9.30 18.28
N LEU A 326 24.22 -8.09 18.62
CA LEU A 326 23.42 -6.88 18.47
C LEU A 326 24.32 -5.67 18.26
N ALA A 327 24.12 -4.99 17.14
CA ALA A 327 24.75 -3.73 16.82
C ALA A 327 23.72 -2.76 16.24
N SER A 328 23.94 -1.46 16.43
CA SER A 328 23.02 -0.44 15.95
C SER A 328 23.72 0.82 15.52
N THR A 329 23.10 1.52 14.57
CA THR A 329 23.52 2.83 14.09
C THR A 329 22.30 3.70 13.79
N LYS A 330 22.51 4.96 13.41
CA LYS A 330 21.43 5.91 13.08
C LYS A 330 21.69 6.59 11.74
N PHE A 331 20.62 6.99 11.09
CA PHE A 331 20.62 7.91 9.96
C PHE A 331 19.42 8.86 10.07
N GLU A 332 19.48 9.97 9.34
CA GLU A 332 18.41 10.97 9.30
C GLU A 332 17.81 11.03 7.90
N ILE A 333 16.48 11.07 7.80
CA ILE A 333 15.78 11.41 6.56
C ILE A 333 15.37 12.87 6.61
N LYS A 334 15.69 13.61 5.54
CA LYS A 334 15.18 14.95 5.28
C LYS A 334 14.43 14.98 3.96
N GLU A 335 13.51 15.93 3.87
CA GLU A 335 12.83 16.20 2.61
C GLU A 335 13.85 16.72 1.59
N GLY A 336 13.87 16.10 0.40
CA GLY A 336 14.59 16.59 -0.77
C GLY A 336 13.99 17.90 -1.28
N ALA A 337 14.81 18.73 -1.93
CA ALA A 337 14.42 20.05 -2.43
C ALA A 337 13.65 19.99 -3.75
#